data_AF-A0A3S9HZ60-F1
#
_entry.id   AF-A0A3S9HZ60-F1
#
_cell.length_a   1.000
_cell.length_b   1.000
_cell.length_c   1.000
_cell.angle_alpha   90.00
_cell.angle_beta   90.00
_cell.angle_gamma   90.00
#
_symmetry.space_group_name_H-M   'P 1'
#
loop_
_entity.id
_entity.type
_entity.pdbx_description
1 polymer ?
#
loop_
_entity_poly.entity_id
_entity_poly.type
_entity_poly.pdbx_seq_one_letter_code
_entity_poly.pdbx_strand_id
1 'polypeptide(L)'
;MRTAGRTAGRTAGRTAAWVLVRHELRLLASLALWAARRTHGADGGRAFGYARGQGAVMFGFAFVCCVETLTMSVLLRDHPTVHHVVFVLDVYTIVFVVGMHAASVVRPHVLGPGVLRVRHGVHVDLRIPVEHIATVRRELRTTHERADGELDVPVGAQTTVTLELTHPITHFTPLGRQRHIHTVRFHADDPASLISAITQARTAPSPLPDRPAPA
;
A
#
# COMPACT_ATOMS: atom_id res chain seq x y z
N MET A 1 13.12 43.24 -1.54
CA MET A 1 13.23 41.96 -0.80
C MET A 1 11.93 41.12 -0.90
N ARG A 2 11.38 40.88 -2.11
CA ARG A 2 10.04 40.27 -2.30
C ARG A 2 9.96 39.21 -3.43
N THR A 3 11.11 38.72 -3.92
CA THR A 3 11.22 37.82 -5.08
C THR A 3 11.53 36.36 -4.72
N ALA A 4 11.96 36.05 -3.49
CA ALA A 4 12.34 34.70 -3.08
C ALA A 4 11.15 33.76 -2.77
N GLY A 5 9.96 34.30 -2.45
CA GLY A 5 8.78 33.48 -2.12
C GLY A 5 8.06 32.86 -3.33
N ARG A 6 8.25 33.40 -4.54
CA ARG A 6 7.47 33.00 -5.73
C ARG A 6 8.05 31.81 -6.48
N THR A 7 9.34 31.53 -6.30
CA THR A 7 10.04 30.37 -6.88
C THR A 7 9.81 29.10 -6.07
N ALA A 8 9.85 29.18 -4.74
CA ALA A 8 9.60 28.05 -3.83
C ALA A 8 8.19 27.46 -4.00
N GLY A 9 7.16 28.29 -4.19
CA GLY A 9 5.79 27.83 -4.46
C GLY A 9 5.62 27.14 -5.82
N ARG A 10 6.41 27.53 -6.84
CA ARG A 10 6.34 26.93 -8.19
C ARG A 10 7.09 25.61 -8.29
N THR A 11 8.20 25.44 -7.57
CA THR A 11 8.89 24.14 -7.47
C THR A 11 8.11 23.16 -6.61
N ALA A 12 7.56 23.60 -5.47
CA ALA A 12 6.68 22.77 -4.64
C ALA A 12 5.39 22.36 -5.38
N GLY A 13 4.79 23.25 -6.16
CA GLY A 13 3.62 22.93 -6.99
C GLY A 13 3.94 21.94 -8.12
N ARG A 14 5.13 22.04 -8.75
CA ARG A 14 5.56 21.10 -9.79
C ARG A 14 5.91 19.73 -9.23
N THR A 15 6.53 19.64 -8.06
CA THR A 15 6.79 18.35 -7.40
C THR A 15 5.50 17.71 -6.90
N ALA A 16 4.56 18.50 -6.34
CA ALA A 16 3.25 18.00 -5.95
C ALA A 16 2.43 17.49 -7.14
N ALA A 17 2.38 18.24 -8.25
CA ALA A 17 1.71 17.81 -9.47
C ALA A 17 2.35 16.54 -10.05
N TRP A 18 3.68 16.45 -10.08
CA TRP A 18 4.38 15.23 -10.53
C TRP A 18 4.11 14.02 -9.64
N VAL A 19 4.02 14.22 -8.32
CA VAL A 19 3.64 13.16 -7.38
C VAL A 19 2.21 12.71 -7.64
N LEU A 20 1.29 13.64 -7.92
CA LEU A 20 -0.11 13.35 -8.24
C LEU A 20 -0.21 12.55 -9.55
N VAL A 21 0.41 13.04 -10.63
CA VAL A 21 0.39 12.37 -11.94
C VAL A 21 1.02 10.97 -11.85
N ARG A 22 2.13 10.84 -11.12
CA ARG A 22 2.77 9.52 -10.90
C ARG A 22 1.89 8.60 -10.08
N HIS A 23 1.17 9.13 -9.09
CA HIS A 23 0.21 8.38 -8.31
C HIS A 23 -0.94 7.88 -9.18
N GLU A 24 -1.50 8.75 -10.01
CA GLU A 24 -2.61 8.44 -10.90
C GLU A 24 -2.23 7.41 -11.98
N LEU A 25 -1.08 7.58 -12.63
CA LEU A 25 -0.54 6.60 -13.57
C LEU A 25 -0.32 5.23 -12.90
N ARG A 26 0.16 5.21 -11.66
CA ARG A 26 0.36 3.95 -10.92
C ARG A 26 -0.96 3.31 -10.50
N LEU A 27 -1.98 4.09 -10.18
CA LEU A 27 -3.33 3.59 -9.93
C LEU A 27 -3.91 2.97 -11.20
N LEU A 28 -3.87 3.69 -12.33
CA LEU A 28 -4.36 3.20 -13.61
C LEU A 28 -3.60 1.94 -14.08
N ALA A 29 -2.29 1.91 -13.94
CA ALA A 29 -1.49 0.71 -14.24
C ALA A 29 -1.87 -0.47 -13.32
N SER A 30 -2.15 -0.20 -12.04
CA SER A 30 -2.58 -1.25 -11.10
C SER A 30 -3.99 -1.76 -11.42
N LEU A 31 -4.89 -0.87 -11.84
CA LEU A 31 -6.22 -1.23 -12.34
C LEU A 31 -6.12 -2.09 -13.60
N ALA A 32 -5.25 -1.72 -14.54
CA ALA A 32 -5.00 -2.50 -15.76
C ALA A 32 -4.41 -3.89 -15.44
N LEU A 33 -3.47 -3.98 -14.50
CA LEU A 33 -2.92 -5.26 -14.04
C LEU A 33 -3.98 -6.14 -13.38
N TRP A 34 -4.87 -5.54 -12.58
CA TRP A 34 -5.96 -6.25 -11.93
C TRP A 34 -6.98 -6.78 -12.95
N ALA A 35 -7.35 -5.94 -13.93
CA ALA A 35 -8.20 -6.34 -15.05
C ALA A 35 -7.55 -7.45 -15.89
N ALA A 36 -6.24 -7.40 -16.10
CA ALA A 36 -5.46 -8.44 -16.75
C ALA A 36 -5.22 -9.69 -15.89
N ARG A 37 -5.69 -9.70 -14.63
CA ARG A 37 -5.44 -10.75 -13.61
C ARG A 37 -3.96 -11.06 -13.40
N ARG A 38 -3.09 -10.05 -13.53
CA ARG A 38 -1.64 -10.13 -13.31
C ARG A 38 -1.25 -9.51 -11.97
N THR A 39 -0.33 -10.17 -11.26
CA THR A 39 0.26 -9.65 -10.02
C THR A 39 1.61 -8.99 -10.31
N HIS A 40 1.98 -7.98 -9.53
CA HIS A 40 3.20 -7.21 -9.73
C HIS A 40 4.28 -7.58 -8.71
N GLY A 41 5.38 -8.15 -9.21
CA GLY A 41 6.57 -8.44 -8.41
C GLY A 41 6.35 -9.54 -7.37
N ALA A 42 5.53 -10.54 -7.70
CA ALA A 42 5.44 -11.82 -7.00
C ALA A 42 6.45 -12.85 -7.54
N ASP A 43 7.21 -12.50 -8.58
CA ASP A 43 8.18 -13.39 -9.21
C ASP A 43 9.34 -13.65 -8.24
N GLY A 44 9.42 -14.88 -7.70
CA GLY A 44 10.52 -15.35 -6.86
C GLY A 44 10.26 -15.45 -5.35
N GLY A 45 9.01 -15.32 -4.88
CA GLY A 45 8.68 -15.46 -3.45
C GLY A 45 7.23 -15.86 -3.16
N ARG A 46 6.93 -16.20 -1.90
CA ARG A 46 5.55 -16.56 -1.48
C ARG A 46 4.75 -15.28 -1.25
N ALA A 47 3.64 -15.12 -1.97
CA ALA A 47 2.77 -13.97 -1.88
C ALA A 47 1.67 -14.15 -0.81
N PHE A 48 1.43 -13.10 -0.03
CA PHE A 48 0.40 -13.03 1.01
C PHE A 48 -0.51 -11.82 0.75
N GLY A 49 -1.79 -12.10 0.52
CA GLY A 49 -2.83 -11.08 0.35
C GLY A 49 -3.13 -10.33 1.65
N TYR A 50 -3.63 -9.10 1.50
CA TYR A 50 -4.13 -8.29 2.61
C TYR A 50 -5.39 -7.48 2.23
N ALA A 51 -5.82 -7.57 0.96
CA ALA A 51 -6.84 -6.69 0.40
C ALA A 51 -8.26 -7.24 0.60
N ARG A 52 -8.41 -8.48 1.09
CA ARG A 52 -9.70 -9.17 1.17
C ARG A 52 -10.64 -8.48 2.16
N GLY A 53 -10.10 -7.95 3.26
CA GLY A 53 -10.85 -7.14 4.23
C GLY A 53 -11.37 -5.81 3.69
N GLN A 54 -10.79 -5.25 2.61
CA GLN A 54 -11.23 -3.97 2.04
C GLN A 54 -12.38 -4.09 1.02
N GLY A 55 -12.65 -5.28 0.50
CA GLY A 55 -13.60 -5.46 -0.61
C GLY A 55 -15.02 -5.00 -0.27
N ALA A 56 -15.52 -5.33 0.93
CA ALA A 56 -16.86 -4.97 1.36
C ALA A 56 -17.05 -3.45 1.52
N VAL A 57 -16.06 -2.77 2.11
CA VAL A 57 -16.05 -1.31 2.24
C VAL A 57 -16.03 -0.65 0.86
N MET A 58 -15.22 -1.18 -0.07
CA MET A 58 -15.14 -0.67 -1.43
C MET A 58 -16.46 -0.83 -2.20
N PHE A 59 -17.12 -1.98 -2.04
CA PHE A 59 -18.44 -2.22 -2.61
C PHE A 59 -19.49 -1.26 -2.03
N GLY A 60 -19.48 -1.06 -0.70
CA GLY A 60 -20.35 -0.10 -0.04
C GLY A 60 -20.16 1.33 -0.57
N PHE A 61 -18.90 1.76 -0.74
CA PHE A 61 -18.60 3.07 -1.31
C PHE A 61 -19.09 3.21 -2.76
N ALA A 62 -18.83 2.22 -3.61
CA ALA A 62 -19.32 2.21 -4.99
C ALA A 62 -20.86 2.26 -5.06
N PHE A 63 -21.55 1.54 -4.17
CA PHE A 63 -23.01 1.59 -4.07
C PHE A 63 -23.51 2.99 -3.67
N VAL A 64 -22.91 3.62 -2.66
CA VAL A 64 -23.27 4.99 -2.24
C VAL A 64 -23.05 5.98 -3.37
N CYS A 65 -21.92 5.90 -4.09
CA CYS A 65 -21.69 6.75 -5.27
C CYS A 65 -22.78 6.56 -6.33
N CYS A 66 -23.22 5.33 -6.63
CA CYS A 66 -24.31 5.11 -7.58
C CYS A 66 -25.62 5.78 -7.13
N VAL A 67 -25.96 5.69 -5.84
CA VAL A 67 -27.15 6.34 -5.26
C VAL A 67 -27.03 7.86 -5.32
N GLU A 68 -25.85 8.39 -5.01
CA GLU A 68 -25.53 9.81 -5.12
C GLU A 68 -25.68 10.30 -6.56
N THR A 69 -25.08 9.61 -7.53
CA THR A 69 -25.21 9.95 -8.96
C THR A 69 -26.65 9.97 -9.42
N LEU A 70 -27.46 8.97 -9.01
CA LEU A 70 -28.88 8.91 -9.35
C LEU A 70 -29.65 10.09 -8.75
N THR A 71 -29.37 10.41 -7.48
CA THR A 71 -30.01 11.52 -6.77
C THR A 71 -29.66 12.87 -7.41
N MET A 72 -28.38 13.07 -7.72
CA MET A 72 -27.88 14.25 -8.41
C MET A 72 -28.47 14.36 -9.82
N SER A 73 -28.63 13.26 -10.54
CA SER A 73 -29.29 13.25 -11.85
C SER A 73 -30.73 13.73 -11.81
N VAL A 74 -31.48 13.37 -10.77
CA VAL A 74 -32.84 13.88 -10.56
C VAL A 74 -32.83 15.36 -10.15
N LEU A 75 -31.94 15.75 -9.22
CA LEU A 75 -31.88 17.11 -8.68
C LEU A 75 -31.42 18.14 -9.73
N LEU A 76 -30.52 17.74 -10.62
CA LEU A 76 -29.87 18.60 -11.61
C LEU A 76 -30.49 18.48 -13.01
N ARG A 77 -31.70 17.89 -13.12
CA ARG A 77 -32.37 17.65 -14.41
C ARG A 77 -32.52 18.91 -15.25
N ASP A 78 -32.75 20.07 -14.63
CA ASP A 78 -32.93 21.36 -15.32
C ASP A 78 -31.60 22.10 -15.59
N HIS A 79 -30.47 21.56 -15.12
CA HIS A 79 -29.14 22.15 -15.25
C HIS A 79 -28.16 21.17 -15.91
N PRO A 80 -28.25 20.97 -17.24
CA PRO A 80 -27.50 19.92 -17.94
C PRO A 80 -25.98 20.04 -17.80
N THR A 81 -25.46 21.27 -17.82
CA THR A 81 -24.01 21.50 -17.65
C THR A 81 -23.52 21.01 -16.28
N VAL A 82 -24.24 21.33 -15.21
CA VAL A 82 -23.86 20.96 -13.85
C VAL A 82 -24.02 19.46 -13.64
N HIS A 83 -25.09 18.87 -14.19
CA HIS A 83 -25.30 17.43 -14.23
C HIS A 83 -24.10 16.69 -14.85
N HIS A 84 -23.62 17.13 -16.01
CA HIS A 84 -22.47 16.51 -16.66
C HIS A 84 -21.18 16.61 -15.82
N VAL A 85 -20.93 17.75 -15.18
CA VAL A 85 -19.75 17.93 -14.32
C VAL A 85 -19.80 16.99 -13.13
N VAL A 86 -20.94 16.92 -12.42
CA VAL A 86 -21.11 16.02 -11.26
C VAL A 86 -20.98 14.56 -11.69
N PHE A 87 -21.60 14.17 -12.80
CA PHE A 87 -21.49 12.82 -13.33
C PHE A 87 -20.03 12.42 -13.62
N VAL A 88 -19.24 13.31 -14.24
CA VAL A 88 -17.81 13.04 -14.50
C VAL A 88 -17.03 12.90 -13.19
N LEU A 89 -17.31 13.73 -12.20
CA LEU A 89 -16.67 13.66 -10.88
C LEU A 89 -17.00 12.36 -10.14
N ASP A 90 -18.25 11.91 -10.19
CA ASP A 90 -18.69 10.66 -9.57
C ASP A 90 -18.00 9.46 -10.23
N VAL A 91 -18.04 9.39 -11.57
CA VAL A 91 -17.37 8.32 -12.32
C VAL A 91 -15.87 8.31 -12.04
N TYR A 92 -15.23 9.48 -12.02
CA TYR A 92 -13.81 9.59 -11.68
C TYR A 92 -13.53 9.09 -10.26
N THR A 93 -14.38 9.44 -9.29
CA THR A 93 -14.26 8.98 -7.90
C THR A 93 -14.38 7.47 -7.80
N ILE A 94 -15.34 6.86 -8.50
CA ILE A 94 -15.49 5.39 -8.56
C ILE A 94 -14.24 4.73 -9.14
N VAL A 95 -13.74 5.23 -10.27
CA VAL A 95 -12.52 4.71 -10.91
C VAL A 95 -11.32 4.83 -9.98
N PHE A 96 -11.18 5.96 -9.29
CA PHE A 96 -10.11 6.20 -8.33
C PHE A 96 -10.15 5.20 -7.16
N VAL A 97 -11.33 5.01 -6.56
CA VAL A 97 -11.56 4.08 -5.45
C VAL A 97 -11.31 2.63 -5.84
N VAL A 98 -11.83 2.20 -7.00
CA VAL A 98 -11.56 0.86 -7.55
C VAL A 98 -10.08 0.69 -7.88
N GLY A 99 -9.43 1.72 -8.45
CA GLY A 99 -7.99 1.72 -8.72
C GLY A 99 -7.15 1.53 -7.47
N MET A 100 -7.53 2.15 -6.34
CA MET A 100 -6.86 1.95 -5.06
C MET A 100 -7.02 0.52 -4.55
N HIS A 101 -8.22 -0.06 -4.65
CA HIS A 101 -8.45 -1.46 -4.30
C HIS A 101 -7.63 -2.41 -5.18
N ALA A 102 -7.66 -2.19 -6.50
CA ALA A 102 -6.89 -2.95 -7.47
C ALA A 102 -5.38 -2.89 -7.16
N ALA A 103 -4.85 -1.71 -6.82
CA ALA A 103 -3.47 -1.54 -6.38
C ALA A 103 -3.14 -2.37 -5.14
N SER A 104 -4.06 -2.49 -4.19
CA SER A 104 -3.87 -3.35 -3.02
C SER A 104 -3.90 -4.84 -3.36
N VAL A 105 -4.73 -5.26 -4.33
CA VAL A 105 -4.84 -6.66 -4.75
C VAL A 105 -3.62 -7.11 -5.56
N VAL A 106 -3.15 -6.30 -6.51
CA VAL A 106 -2.07 -6.71 -7.43
C VAL A 106 -0.68 -6.62 -6.82
N ARG A 107 -0.53 -5.98 -5.64
CA ARG A 107 0.75 -5.80 -4.94
C ARG A 107 0.71 -6.47 -3.55
N PRO A 108 0.63 -7.81 -3.48
CA PRO A 108 0.61 -8.52 -2.20
C PRO A 108 1.93 -8.32 -1.43
N HIS A 109 1.92 -8.68 -0.15
CA HIS A 109 3.14 -8.86 0.63
C HIS A 109 3.91 -10.04 0.03
N VAL A 110 5.22 -9.90 -0.15
CA VAL A 110 6.02 -10.97 -0.76
C VAL A 110 7.17 -11.34 0.17
N LEU A 111 7.23 -12.62 0.53
CA LEU A 111 8.37 -13.19 1.22
C LEU A 111 9.30 -13.83 0.18
N GLY A 112 10.41 -13.16 -0.12
CA GLY A 112 11.49 -13.68 -0.96
C GLY A 112 12.58 -14.39 -0.15
N PRO A 113 13.64 -14.88 -0.80
CA PRO A 113 14.77 -15.51 -0.11
C PRO A 113 15.46 -14.47 0.79
N GLY A 114 15.28 -14.60 2.11
CA GLY A 114 15.90 -13.73 3.12
C GLY A 114 15.30 -12.33 3.27
N VAL A 115 14.28 -11.94 2.48
CA VAL A 115 13.68 -10.59 2.58
C VAL A 115 12.16 -10.66 2.57
N LEU A 116 11.54 -10.05 3.58
CA LEU A 116 10.11 -9.76 3.64
C LEU A 116 9.83 -8.38 3.06
N ARG A 117 9.00 -8.33 2.01
CA ARG A 117 8.54 -7.07 1.41
C ARG A 117 7.13 -6.77 1.88
N VAL A 118 7.01 -5.77 2.74
CA VAL A 118 5.74 -5.24 3.23
C VAL A 118 5.27 -4.13 2.30
N ARG A 119 4.11 -4.32 1.68
CA ARG A 119 3.58 -3.42 0.66
C ARG A 119 2.17 -2.97 1.00
N HIS A 120 1.88 -1.70 0.72
CA HIS A 120 0.54 -1.14 0.81
C HIS A 120 0.22 -0.30 -0.42
N GLY A 121 -0.33 -0.96 -1.44
CA GLY A 121 -0.73 -0.37 -2.70
C GLY A 121 0.43 0.37 -3.35
N VAL A 122 0.22 1.65 -3.65
CA VAL A 122 1.24 2.54 -4.25
C VAL A 122 2.04 3.31 -3.18
N HIS A 123 1.60 3.29 -1.92
CA HIS A 123 2.06 4.21 -0.88
C HIS A 123 3.23 3.70 -0.05
N VAL A 124 3.35 2.37 0.14
CA VAL A 124 4.39 1.77 0.99
C VAL A 124 5.02 0.57 0.28
N ASP A 125 6.35 0.56 0.18
CA ASP A 125 7.19 -0.60 -0.19
C ASP A 125 8.37 -0.65 0.79
N LEU A 126 8.22 -1.38 1.88
CA LEU A 126 9.26 -1.61 2.88
C LEU A 126 9.91 -2.97 2.66
N ARG A 127 11.23 -3.00 2.61
CA ARG A 127 12.02 -4.24 2.54
C ARG A 127 12.63 -4.49 3.91
N ILE A 128 12.29 -5.62 4.51
CA ILE A 128 12.76 -6.04 5.82
C ILE A 128 13.57 -7.32 5.62
N PRO A 129 14.90 -7.29 5.85
CA PRO A 129 15.69 -8.52 5.88
C PRO A 129 15.22 -9.43 7.02
N VAL A 130 15.09 -10.72 6.75
CA VAL A 130 14.50 -11.71 7.68
C VAL A 130 15.37 -11.87 8.92
N GLU A 131 16.68 -11.67 8.81
CA GLU A 131 17.66 -11.63 9.89
C GLU A 131 17.45 -10.48 10.89
N HIS A 132 16.80 -9.39 10.45
CA HIS A 132 16.49 -8.25 11.31
C HIS A 132 15.18 -8.42 12.07
N ILE A 133 14.46 -9.53 11.87
CA ILE A 133 13.21 -9.79 12.57
C ILE A 133 13.55 -10.39 13.94
N ALA A 134 13.33 -9.63 15.02
CA ALA A 134 13.53 -10.13 16.38
C ALA A 134 12.37 -11.05 16.76
N THR A 135 11.15 -10.52 16.73
CA THR A 135 9.92 -11.22 17.08
C THR A 135 8.84 -10.98 16.02
N VAL A 136 7.99 -11.98 15.80
CA VAL A 136 6.80 -11.86 14.97
C VAL A 136 5.64 -12.49 15.73
N ARG A 137 4.56 -11.73 15.92
CA ARG A 137 3.38 -12.19 16.65
C ARG A 137 2.10 -11.83 15.93
N ARG A 138 1.10 -12.70 16.08
CA ARG A 138 -0.27 -12.40 15.67
C ARG A 138 -0.91 -11.54 16.75
N GLU A 139 -1.32 -10.34 16.38
CA GLU A 139 -1.93 -9.38 17.29
C GLU A 139 -2.95 -8.56 16.51
N LEU A 140 -4.24 -8.75 16.80
CA LEU A 140 -5.30 -7.94 16.21
C LEU A 140 -5.38 -6.63 16.99
N ARG A 141 -5.01 -5.52 16.36
CA ARG A 141 -5.16 -4.17 16.93
C ARG A 141 -5.90 -3.28 15.97
N THR A 142 -6.79 -2.46 16.52
CA THR A 142 -7.33 -1.30 15.82
C THR A 142 -6.37 -0.13 16.06
N THR A 143 -5.66 0.31 15.03
CA THR A 143 -4.70 1.41 15.17
C THR A 143 -5.37 2.71 14.74
N HIS A 144 -5.30 3.73 15.59
CA HIS A 144 -5.73 5.10 15.26
C HIS A 144 -4.64 6.14 15.53
N GLU A 145 -3.69 5.86 16.43
CA GLU A 145 -2.58 6.76 16.76
C GLU A 145 -1.27 6.28 16.17
N ARG A 146 -0.54 7.22 15.55
CA ARG A 146 0.78 6.96 14.98
C ARG A 146 1.85 7.25 16.03
N ALA A 147 2.44 6.22 16.63
CA ALA A 147 3.56 6.37 17.54
C ALA A 147 4.87 6.69 16.78
N ASP A 148 5.80 7.38 17.45
CA ASP A 148 7.16 7.55 16.92
C ASP A 148 7.93 6.22 17.04
N GLY A 149 8.67 5.86 15.98
CA GLY A 149 9.37 4.58 15.90
C GLY A 149 8.52 3.38 15.45
N GLU A 150 7.21 3.56 15.25
CA GLU A 150 6.30 2.52 14.75
C GLU A 150 5.83 2.82 13.32
N LEU A 151 5.72 1.77 12.51
CA LEU A 151 5.07 1.82 11.19
C LEU A 151 3.86 0.91 11.19
N ASP A 152 2.68 1.52 11.28
CA ASP A 152 1.44 0.81 11.08
C ASP A 152 1.00 0.89 9.62
N VAL A 153 0.60 -0.26 9.09
CA VAL A 153 0.03 -0.47 7.77
C VAL A 153 -1.36 -1.11 7.96
N PRO A 154 -2.35 -0.33 8.42
CA PRO A 154 -3.67 -0.86 8.72
C PRO A 154 -4.51 -1.05 7.45
N VAL A 155 -5.35 -2.07 7.49
CA VAL A 155 -6.42 -2.30 6.52
C VAL A 155 -7.75 -2.18 7.26
N GLY A 156 -8.59 -1.23 6.87
CA GLY A 156 -9.86 -1.00 7.57
C GLY A 156 -9.66 -0.62 9.04
N ALA A 157 -8.66 0.22 9.33
CA ALA A 157 -8.21 0.57 10.69
C ALA A 157 -7.64 -0.59 11.54
N GLN A 158 -7.43 -1.79 10.96
CA GLN A 158 -6.95 -2.96 11.68
C GLN A 158 -5.59 -3.46 11.18
N THR A 159 -4.75 -3.93 12.10
CA THR A 159 -3.53 -4.70 11.83
C THR A 159 -3.65 -6.07 12.49
N THR A 160 -3.15 -7.14 11.86
CA THR A 160 -3.24 -8.52 12.38
C THR A 160 -1.89 -9.10 12.80
N VAL A 161 -0.79 -8.49 12.36
CA VAL A 161 0.58 -8.94 12.62
C VAL A 161 1.40 -7.79 13.17
N THR A 162 2.13 -8.04 14.26
CA THR A 162 3.14 -7.14 14.82
C THR A 162 4.51 -7.79 14.64
N LEU A 163 5.45 -7.03 14.09
CA LEU A 163 6.82 -7.45 13.84
C LEU A 163 7.78 -6.47 14.53
N GLU A 164 8.64 -6.98 15.39
CA GLU A 164 9.67 -6.19 16.08
C GLU A 164 11.03 -6.45 15.41
N LEU A 165 11.77 -5.37 15.17
CA LEU A 165 13.04 -5.39 14.47
C LEU A 165 14.21 -5.34 15.48
N THR A 166 15.23 -6.16 15.23
CA THR A 166 16.47 -6.16 16.03
C THR A 166 17.24 -4.85 15.87
N HIS A 167 17.21 -4.27 14.67
CA HIS A 167 17.86 -2.99 14.36
C HIS A 167 16.85 -2.05 13.69
N PRO A 168 16.90 -0.73 13.98
CA PRO A 168 16.03 0.23 13.33
C PRO A 168 16.26 0.24 11.82
N ILE A 169 15.18 0.07 11.05
CA ILE A 169 15.23 0.21 9.60
C ILE A 169 14.82 1.62 9.22
N THR A 170 15.60 2.22 8.31
CA THR A 170 15.26 3.51 7.72
C THR A 170 14.15 3.34 6.69
N HIS A 171 13.03 4.00 6.90
CA HIS A 171 11.94 4.12 5.95
C HIS A 171 11.78 5.58 5.51
N PHE A 172 11.61 5.78 4.21
CA PHE A 172 11.30 7.08 3.64
C PHE A 172 9.80 7.19 3.43
N THR A 173 9.17 8.20 4.04
CA THR A 173 7.77 8.51 3.74
C THR A 173 7.63 8.97 2.28
N PRO A 174 6.41 8.93 1.70
CA PRO A 174 6.17 9.45 0.36
C PRO A 174 6.55 10.95 0.20
N LEU A 175 6.66 11.70 1.31
CA LEU A 175 7.18 13.08 1.33
C LEU A 175 8.71 13.16 1.50
N GLY A 176 9.44 12.05 1.40
CA GLY A 176 10.90 12.00 1.51
C GLY A 176 11.45 12.13 2.93
N ARG A 177 10.59 12.10 3.96
CA ARG A 177 11.04 12.21 5.35
C ARG A 177 11.56 10.85 5.84
N GLN A 178 12.79 10.85 6.35
CA GLN A 178 13.39 9.67 6.97
C GLN A 178 12.73 9.39 8.33
N ARG A 179 12.36 8.13 8.58
CA ARG A 179 11.97 7.64 9.89
C ARG A 179 12.72 6.35 10.20
N HIS A 180 13.22 6.24 11.42
CA HIS A 180 13.73 5.00 11.98
C HIS A 180 12.57 4.23 12.61
N ILE A 181 12.42 2.97 12.25
CA ILE A 181 11.30 2.13 12.70
C ILE A 181 11.87 0.91 13.41
N HIS A 182 11.31 0.62 14.59
CA HIS A 182 11.61 -0.56 15.40
C HIS A 182 10.48 -1.57 15.37
N THR A 183 9.24 -1.10 15.19
CA THR A 183 8.04 -1.95 15.17
C THR A 183 7.27 -1.72 13.88
N VAL A 184 6.98 -2.80 13.16
CA VAL A 184 6.14 -2.79 11.95
C VAL A 184 4.87 -3.58 12.23
N ARG A 185 3.72 -2.91 12.18
CA ARG A 185 2.42 -3.58 12.27
C ARG A 185 1.73 -3.55 10.93
N PHE A 186 1.19 -4.67 10.48
CA PHE A 186 0.53 -4.74 9.20
C PHE A 186 -0.59 -5.78 9.19
N HIS A 187 -1.48 -5.66 8.22
CA HIS A 187 -2.55 -6.63 8.00
C HIS A 187 -2.13 -7.69 6.98
N ALA A 188 -2.39 -8.95 7.29
CA ALA A 188 -2.34 -10.07 6.36
C ALA A 188 -3.66 -10.85 6.45
N ASP A 189 -4.18 -11.31 5.30
CA ASP A 189 -5.41 -12.09 5.22
C ASP A 189 -5.25 -13.46 5.91
N ASP A 190 -4.05 -14.05 5.85
CA ASP A 190 -3.67 -15.28 6.55
C ASP A 190 -2.41 -15.04 7.41
N PRO A 191 -2.58 -14.50 8.63
CA PRO A 191 -1.45 -14.19 9.51
C PRO A 191 -0.74 -15.45 9.99
N ALA A 192 -1.44 -16.58 10.11
CA ALA A 192 -0.86 -17.83 10.61
C ALA A 192 0.12 -18.43 9.60
N SER A 193 -0.28 -18.53 8.33
CA SER A 193 0.61 -19.01 7.26
C SER A 193 1.80 -18.07 7.04
N LEU A 194 1.59 -16.76 7.16
CA LEU A 194 2.67 -15.78 7.05
C LEU A 194 3.71 -15.95 8.16
N ILE A 195 3.26 -16.04 9.42
CA ILE A 195 4.14 -16.21 10.58
C ILE A 195 4.93 -17.51 10.46
N SER A 196 4.26 -18.61 10.08
CA SER A 196 4.90 -19.90 9.84
C SER A 196 5.99 -19.80 8.77
N ALA A 197 5.70 -19.14 7.64
CA ALA A 197 6.67 -18.97 6.56
C ALA A 197 7.87 -18.09 6.96
N ILE A 198 7.65 -17.02 7.74
CA ILE A 198 8.73 -16.17 8.28
C ILE A 198 9.59 -16.98 9.23
N THR A 199 9.00 -17.72 10.17
CA THR A 199 9.74 -18.57 11.12
C THR A 199 10.56 -19.63 10.39
N GLN A 200 10.00 -20.26 9.37
CA GLN A 200 10.73 -21.22 8.54
C GLN A 200 11.90 -20.58 7.80
N ALA A 201 11.71 -19.39 7.22
CA ALA A 201 12.77 -18.64 6.54
C ALA A 201 13.89 -18.17 7.48
N ARG A 202 13.58 -17.90 8.75
CA ARG A 202 14.58 -17.57 9.79
C ARG A 202 15.41 -18.77 10.21
N THR A 203 14.80 -19.95 10.27
CA THR A 203 15.45 -21.19 10.72
C THR A 203 16.16 -21.92 9.57
N ALA A 204 15.82 -21.59 8.32
CA ALA A 204 16.51 -22.15 7.16
C ALA A 204 18.00 -21.75 7.19
N PRO A 205 18.94 -22.71 7.04
CA PRO A 205 20.36 -22.39 6.95
C PRO A 205 20.60 -21.40 5.81
N SER A 206 21.41 -20.37 6.04
CA SER A 206 21.91 -19.53 4.94
C SER A 206 22.53 -20.43 3.87
N PRO A 207 22.27 -20.20 2.57
CA PRO A 207 22.98 -20.93 1.52
C PRO A 207 24.48 -20.72 1.75
N LEU A 208 25.19 -21.83 1.98
CA LEU A 208 26.64 -21.84 2.15
C LEU A 208 27.29 -21.15 0.95
N PRO A 209 28.34 -20.32 1.14
CA PRO A 209 29.13 -19.80 0.02
C PRO A 209 29.63 -20.97 -0.84
N ASP A 210 29.51 -20.85 -2.16
CA ASP A 210 30.01 -21.84 -3.11
C ASP A 210 31.46 -22.20 -2.75
N ARG A 211 31.68 -23.49 -2.48
CA ARG A 211 33.00 -24.03 -2.19
C ARG A 211 33.82 -23.90 -3.47
N PRO A 212 34.98 -23.21 -3.48
CA PRO A 212 35.79 -23.10 -4.68
C PRO A 212 36.19 -24.50 -5.15
N ALA A 213 36.07 -24.73 -6.46
CA ALA A 213 36.35 -26.02 -7.08
C ALA A 213 37.82 -26.41 -6.82
N PRO A 214 38.10 -27.69 -6.51
CA PRO A 214 39.48 -28.15 -6.38
C PRO A 214 40.20 -28.04 -7.74
N ALA A 215 41.44 -27.52 -7.67
CA ALA A 215 42.33 -27.24 -8.78
C ALA A 215 42.73 -28.49 -9.58
#